data_AF-A0A938UZI2-F1
#
_entry.id   AF-A0A938UZI2-F1
#
_cell.length_a   1.000
_cell.length_b   1.000
_cell.length_c   1.000
_cell.angle_alpha   90.00
_cell.angle_beta   90.00
_cell.angle_gamma   90.00
#
_symmetry.space_group_name_H-M   'P 1'
#
loop_
_entity.id
_entity.type
_entity.pdbx_description
1 polymer ?
#
loop_
_entity_poly.entity_id
_entity_poly.type
_entity_poly.pdbx_seq_one_letter_code
_entity_poly.pdbx_strand_id
1 'polypeptide(L)'
;MTQHPTDKNEQTGALRFDKPMESDAGGPRRAATVFTCALHRVRRGRRSAFSATPPPPTPEPGKRPSRIAITLALGHKIEQAILEGKLKVADAARRFGLGRARVSQLCDLTLLPVMQQERILFTEADERSWRRLSGSGESALKGSSAAL
;
A
#
# COMPACT_ATOMS: atom_id res chain seq x y z
N MET A 1 44.69 45.82 -47.00
CA MET A 1 45.40 44.82 -46.18
C MET A 1 44.34 43.98 -45.47
N THR A 2 43.87 42.93 -46.12
CA THR A 2 44.23 41.52 -45.85
C THR A 2 43.59 40.98 -44.56
N GLN A 3 42.42 40.38 -44.76
CA GLN A 3 41.81 39.21 -44.09
C GLN A 3 42.36 38.78 -42.71
N HIS A 4 41.45 38.64 -41.74
CA HIS A 4 41.31 37.38 -41.00
C HIS A 4 39.82 37.13 -40.62
N PRO A 5 39.28 35.92 -40.89
CA PRO A 5 37.86 35.57 -40.72
C PRO A 5 37.58 34.65 -39.52
N THR A 6 36.27 34.44 -39.21
CA THR A 6 35.59 33.24 -38.63
C THR A 6 36.09 32.69 -37.28
N ASP A 7 35.27 32.24 -36.33
CA ASP A 7 34.17 31.26 -36.37
C ASP A 7 33.28 31.45 -35.11
N LYS A 8 31.94 31.42 -35.18
CA LYS A 8 31.05 30.22 -35.11
C LYS A 8 31.43 29.25 -33.97
N ASN A 9 30.61 29.17 -32.94
CA ASN A 9 29.42 28.31 -32.85
C ASN A 9 29.73 26.97 -32.17
N GLU A 10 28.95 26.70 -31.11
CA GLU A 10 28.55 25.36 -30.64
C GLU A 10 29.64 24.30 -30.45
N GLN A 11 30.21 24.24 -29.25
CA GLN A 11 30.78 23.00 -28.72
C GLN A 11 29.66 22.04 -28.29
N THR A 12 29.11 21.32 -29.26
CA THR A 12 28.59 19.96 -29.04
C THR A 12 29.72 18.99 -29.35
N GLY A 13 30.42 18.54 -28.30
CA GLY A 13 31.55 17.63 -28.39
C GLY A 13 31.24 16.30 -27.73
N ALA A 14 31.03 15.28 -28.56
CA ALA A 14 30.76 13.90 -28.22
C ALA A 14 31.66 13.33 -27.10
N LEU A 15 31.04 12.71 -26.09
CA LEU A 15 31.71 11.82 -25.15
C LEU A 15 32.24 10.61 -25.92
N ARG A 16 33.57 10.61 -26.12
CA ARG A 16 34.33 9.54 -26.75
C ARG A 16 34.21 8.27 -25.92
N PHE A 17 33.67 7.22 -26.53
CA PHE A 17 33.86 5.85 -26.09
C PHE A 17 35.27 5.43 -26.48
N ASP A 18 36.22 5.47 -25.54
CA ASP A 18 37.48 4.75 -25.72
C ASP A 18 37.20 3.25 -25.55
N LYS A 19 37.40 2.54 -26.65
CA LYS A 19 37.41 1.08 -26.73
C LYS A 19 38.85 0.60 -26.55
N PRO A 20 39.18 -0.25 -25.56
CA PRO A 20 40.33 -1.12 -25.67
C PRO A 20 39.92 -2.49 -26.22
N MET A 21 40.72 -2.97 -27.17
CA MET A 21 40.63 -4.30 -27.77
C MET A 21 41.27 -5.36 -26.84
N GLU A 22 40.72 -6.57 -26.91
CA GLU A 22 40.90 -7.74 -26.07
C GLU A 22 42.32 -8.35 -26.03
N SER A 23 42.65 -9.05 -24.94
CA SER A 23 43.05 -10.47 -25.06
C SER A 23 42.93 -11.23 -23.73
N ASP A 24 41.97 -12.16 -23.73
CA ASP A 24 41.98 -13.53 -23.21
C ASP A 24 42.63 -13.87 -21.85
N ALA A 25 41.77 -14.13 -20.85
CA ALA A 25 42.04 -15.10 -19.79
C ALA A 25 40.69 -15.57 -19.20
N GLY A 26 40.32 -16.82 -19.46
CA GLY A 26 39.15 -17.48 -18.90
C GLY A 26 39.17 -17.51 -17.37
N GLY A 27 38.34 -16.66 -16.75
CA GLY A 27 37.99 -16.72 -15.34
C GLY A 27 36.47 -16.63 -15.21
N PRO A 28 35.86 -17.22 -14.16
CA PRO A 28 34.41 -17.20 -14.00
C PRO A 28 33.95 -15.75 -14.03
N ARG A 29 33.04 -15.42 -14.95
CA ARG A 29 32.48 -14.07 -15.14
C ARG A 29 31.79 -13.65 -13.84
N ARG A 30 32.56 -13.12 -12.89
CA ARG A 30 32.06 -12.49 -11.68
C ARG A 30 31.21 -11.33 -12.16
N ALA A 31 29.92 -11.39 -11.87
CA ALA A 31 29.02 -10.28 -12.11
C ALA A 31 29.66 -9.01 -11.54
N ALA A 32 30.01 -8.07 -12.41
CA ALA A 32 30.58 -6.80 -11.98
C ALA A 32 29.45 -6.01 -11.33
N THR A 33 29.44 -5.94 -10.00
CA THR A 33 28.50 -5.10 -9.26
C THR A 33 28.88 -3.63 -9.49
N VAL A 34 28.11 -2.93 -10.32
CA VAL A 34 28.41 -1.54 -10.71
C VAL A 34 28.08 -0.55 -9.57
N PHE A 35 27.10 -0.86 -8.73
CA PHE A 35 26.81 -0.08 -7.53
C PHE A 35 26.03 -0.89 -6.49
N THR A 36 26.29 -0.62 -5.22
CA THR A 36 25.55 -1.15 -4.07
C THR A 36 24.75 -0.02 -3.44
N CYS A 37 23.42 -0.12 -3.44
CA CYS A 37 22.55 0.82 -2.72
C CYS A 37 21.36 0.13 -2.07
N ALA A 38 20.88 0.75 -0.98
CA ALA A 38 19.62 0.38 -0.36
C ALA A 38 18.47 0.94 -1.21
N LEU A 39 17.86 0.08 -2.02
CA LEU A 39 16.65 0.40 -2.79
C LEU A 39 15.44 -0.21 -2.09
N HIS A 40 14.46 0.62 -1.75
CA HIS A 40 13.21 0.20 -1.15
C HIS A 40 12.16 -0.01 -2.23
N ARG A 41 11.51 -1.19 -2.24
CA ARG A 41 10.44 -1.47 -3.18
C ARG A 41 9.15 -0.77 -2.73
N VAL A 42 8.59 0.09 -3.57
CA VAL A 42 7.32 0.78 -3.33
C VAL A 42 6.27 0.27 -4.32
N ARG A 43 5.11 -0.13 -3.80
CA ARG A 43 3.98 -0.57 -4.63
C ARG A 43 2.94 0.54 -4.74
N ARG A 44 2.61 0.95 -5.96
CA ARG A 44 1.49 1.86 -6.27
C ARG A 44 0.46 1.10 -7.08
N GLY A 45 -0.58 0.60 -6.41
CA GLY A 45 -1.61 -0.23 -7.03
C GLY A 45 -1.06 -1.54 -7.58
N ARG A 46 -1.15 -1.75 -8.91
CA ARG A 46 -0.58 -2.93 -9.61
C ARG A 46 0.87 -2.75 -10.04
N ARG A 47 1.45 -1.56 -9.91
CA ARG A 47 2.83 -1.27 -10.35
C ARG A 47 3.79 -1.29 -9.17
N SER A 48 5.03 -1.75 -9.40
CA SER A 48 6.12 -1.65 -8.43
C SER A 48 7.24 -0.76 -8.96
N ALA A 49 7.73 0.13 -8.12
CA ALA A 49 8.90 0.97 -8.34
C ALA A 49 9.90 0.75 -7.20
N PHE A 50 11.12 1.27 -7.36
CA PHE A 50 12.11 1.31 -6.30
C PHE A 50 12.41 2.77 -5.93
N SER A 51 12.47 3.09 -4.64
CA SER A 51 12.84 4.39 -4.11
C SER A 51 14.07 4.28 -3.22
N ALA A 52 14.95 5.27 -3.28
CA ALA A 52 16.04 5.42 -2.33
C ALA A 52 15.53 5.87 -0.95
N THR A 53 14.36 6.51 -0.91
CA THR A 53 13.70 6.90 0.35
C THR A 53 13.06 5.68 1.01
N PRO A 54 13.33 5.42 2.30
CA PRO A 54 12.66 4.37 3.04
C PRO A 54 11.15 4.67 3.11
N PRO A 55 10.28 3.65 3.05
CA PRO A 55 8.86 3.83 3.28
C PRO A 55 8.66 4.43 4.68
N PRO A 56 7.65 5.31 4.87
CA PRO A 56 7.32 5.80 6.20
C PRO A 56 7.08 4.60 7.13
N PRO A 57 7.50 4.67 8.40
CA PRO A 57 7.28 3.58 9.34
C PRO A 57 5.81 3.19 9.32
N THR A 58 5.53 1.89 9.15
CA THR A 58 4.17 1.37 9.27
C THR A 58 3.63 1.90 10.60
N PRO A 59 2.51 2.66 10.61
CA PRO A 59 1.98 3.18 11.86
C PRO A 59 1.84 2.00 12.80
N GLU A 60 2.35 2.15 14.03
CA GLU A 60 2.26 1.11 15.04
C GLU A 60 0.84 0.54 15.01
N PRO A 61 0.67 -0.78 15.15
CA PRO A 61 -0.64 -1.39 15.20
C PRO A 61 -1.35 -0.92 16.48
N GLY A 62 -1.78 0.33 16.49
CA GLY A 62 -2.69 0.86 17.49
C GLY A 62 -3.95 0.01 17.45
N LYS A 63 -4.66 -0.01 18.58
CA LYS A 63 -5.86 -0.82 18.82
C LYS A 63 -6.87 -0.60 17.71
N ARG A 64 -6.81 -1.45 16.69
CA ARG A 64 -7.66 -1.36 15.50
C ARG A 64 -8.92 -2.13 15.84
N PRO A 65 -10.11 -1.51 15.81
CA PRO A 65 -11.34 -2.22 16.11
C PRO A 65 -11.53 -3.37 15.14
N SER A 66 -12.04 -4.49 15.65
CA SER A 66 -12.34 -5.66 14.82
C SER A 66 -13.32 -5.31 13.71
N ARG A 67 -13.34 -6.12 12.64
CA ARG A 67 -14.29 -5.90 11.54
C ARG A 67 -15.74 -6.00 12.02
N ILE A 68 -16.01 -6.86 13.01
CA ILE A 68 -17.34 -7.00 13.61
C ILE A 68 -17.69 -5.75 14.41
N ALA A 69 -16.74 -5.14 15.14
CA ALA A 69 -16.93 -3.86 15.82
C ALA A 69 -17.31 -2.73 14.84
N ILE A 70 -16.60 -2.61 13.72
CA ILE A 70 -16.91 -1.62 12.68
C ILE A 70 -18.31 -1.87 12.09
N THR A 71 -18.65 -3.14 11.87
CA THR A 71 -19.95 -3.56 11.32
C THR A 71 -21.09 -3.21 12.27
N LEU A 72 -20.91 -3.47 13.58
CA LEU A 72 -21.88 -3.14 14.62
C LEU A 72 -22.05 -1.62 14.77
N ALA A 73 -20.95 -0.86 14.78
CA ALA A 73 -20.99 0.60 14.82
C ALA A 73 -21.74 1.19 13.61
N LEU A 74 -21.53 0.63 12.42
CA LEU A 74 -22.27 1.00 11.22
C LEU A 74 -23.77 0.68 11.36
N GLY A 75 -24.11 -0.50 11.90
CA GLY A 75 -25.49 -0.88 12.20
C GLY A 75 -26.19 0.16 13.07
N HIS A 76 -25.57 0.55 14.20
CA HIS A 76 -26.11 1.60 15.08
C HIS A 76 -26.33 2.93 14.36
N LYS A 77 -25.42 3.35 13.48
CA LYS A 77 -25.59 4.60 12.72
C LYS A 77 -26.73 4.54 11.72
N ILE A 78 -26.92 3.40 11.07
CA ILE A 78 -28.03 3.20 10.13
C ILE A 78 -29.36 3.17 10.90
N GLU A 79 -29.42 2.44 12.00
CA GLU A 79 -30.61 2.34 12.84
C GLU A 79 -31.01 3.70 13.42
N GLN A 80 -30.06 4.48 13.96
CA GLN A 80 -30.31 5.85 14.42
C GLN A 80 -30.89 6.73 13.31
N ALA A 81 -30.32 6.69 12.11
CA ALA A 81 -30.82 7.47 10.98
C ALA A 81 -32.23 7.05 10.54
N ILE A 82 -32.58 5.77 10.70
CA ILE A 82 -33.93 5.25 10.42
C ILE A 82 -34.92 5.72 11.49
N LEU A 83 -34.57 5.59 12.77
CA LEU A 83 -35.41 6.01 13.90
C LEU A 83 -35.67 7.53 13.88
N GLU A 84 -34.69 8.33 13.48
CA GLU A 84 -34.82 9.78 13.29
C GLU A 84 -35.62 10.16 12.03
N GLY A 85 -36.06 9.19 11.22
CA GLY A 85 -36.80 9.42 9.98
C GLY A 85 -35.96 10.00 8.83
N LYS A 86 -34.64 10.15 9.02
CA LYS A 86 -33.71 10.72 8.02
C LYS A 86 -33.40 9.74 6.88
N LEU A 87 -33.68 8.46 7.09
CA LEU A 87 -33.33 7.40 6.15
C LEU A 87 -34.38 6.28 6.17
N LYS A 88 -34.90 5.88 5.01
CA LYS A 88 -35.64 4.63 4.88
C LYS A 88 -34.66 3.49 4.61
N VAL A 89 -34.98 2.27 5.05
CA VAL A 89 -34.15 1.06 4.83
C VAL A 89 -33.80 0.87 3.35
N ALA A 90 -34.76 1.11 2.45
CA ALA A 90 -34.55 1.02 1.01
C ALA A 90 -33.53 2.05 0.49
N ASP A 91 -33.53 3.25 1.06
CA ASP A 91 -32.61 4.32 0.70
C ASP A 91 -31.22 4.06 1.28
N ALA A 92 -31.13 3.46 2.47
CA ALA A 92 -29.88 3.01 3.07
C ALA A 92 -29.15 2.03 2.14
N ALA A 93 -29.86 0.99 1.67
CA ALA A 93 -29.31 0.00 0.74
C ALA A 93 -28.70 0.67 -0.51
N ARG A 94 -29.41 1.61 -1.13
CA ARG A 94 -28.93 2.35 -2.30
C ARG A 94 -27.72 3.24 -1.97
N ARG A 95 -27.76 3.98 -0.87
CA ARG A 95 -26.70 4.92 -0.47
C ARG A 95 -25.40 4.22 -0.10
N PHE A 96 -25.48 3.06 0.54
CA PHE A 96 -24.31 2.26 0.92
C PHE A 96 -23.86 1.28 -0.18
N GLY A 97 -24.60 1.18 -1.30
CA GLY A 97 -24.32 0.20 -2.36
C GLY A 97 -24.49 -1.25 -1.89
N LEU A 98 -25.30 -1.47 -0.85
CA LEU A 98 -25.54 -2.78 -0.25
C LEU A 98 -26.94 -3.29 -0.62
N GLY A 99 -27.10 -4.62 -0.68
CA GLY A 99 -28.43 -5.22 -0.79
C GLY A 99 -29.26 -5.00 0.47
N ARG A 100 -30.60 -4.98 0.34
CA ARG A 100 -31.53 -4.86 1.47
C ARG A 100 -31.29 -5.90 2.57
N ALA A 101 -31.04 -7.15 2.18
CA ALA A 101 -30.73 -8.22 3.12
C ALA A 101 -29.47 -7.92 3.95
N ARG A 102 -28.44 -7.33 3.33
CA ARG A 102 -27.22 -6.96 4.03
C ARG A 102 -27.44 -5.81 5.01
N VAL A 103 -28.26 -4.83 4.64
CA VAL A 103 -28.67 -3.75 5.55
C VAL A 103 -29.47 -4.30 6.73
N SER A 104 -30.41 -5.21 6.48
CA SER A 104 -31.16 -5.87 7.55
C SER A 104 -30.23 -6.58 8.52
N GLN A 105 -29.30 -7.39 8.02
CA GLN A 105 -28.30 -8.06 8.86
C GLN A 105 -27.45 -7.09 9.70
N LEU A 106 -27.16 -5.89 9.20
CA LEU A 106 -26.43 -4.88 9.97
C LEU A 106 -27.28 -4.35 11.14
N CYS A 107 -28.58 -4.14 10.91
CA CYS A 107 -29.51 -3.74 11.96
C CYS A 107 -29.78 -4.89 12.94
N ASP A 108 -29.83 -6.15 12.48
CA ASP A 108 -30.07 -7.29 13.37
C ASP A 108 -28.94 -7.47 14.40
N LEU A 109 -27.73 -6.97 14.12
CA LEU A 109 -26.63 -6.95 15.09
C LEU A 109 -26.87 -5.98 16.26
N THR A 110 -27.69 -4.94 16.06
CA THR A 110 -28.02 -3.98 17.12
C THR A 110 -29.11 -4.52 18.07
N LEU A 111 -29.73 -5.65 17.73
CA LEU A 111 -30.67 -6.38 18.60
C LEU A 111 -29.96 -7.25 19.64
N LEU A 112 -28.64 -7.39 19.55
CA LEU A 112 -27.85 -8.09 20.56
C LEU A 112 -27.96 -7.39 21.93
N PRO A 113 -27.90 -8.13 23.05
CA PRO A 113 -27.83 -7.52 24.37
C PRO A 113 -26.66 -6.55 24.48
N VAL A 114 -26.85 -5.42 25.18
CA VAL A 114 -25.84 -4.34 25.33
C VAL A 114 -24.49 -4.88 25.82
N MET A 115 -24.49 -5.80 26.78
CA MET A 115 -23.25 -6.45 27.27
C MET A 115 -22.46 -7.18 26.17
N GLN A 116 -23.15 -7.75 25.19
CA GLN A 116 -22.49 -8.40 24.04
C GLN A 116 -22.00 -7.38 23.03
N GLN A 117 -22.76 -6.30 22.82
CA GLN A 117 -22.37 -5.20 21.94
C GLN A 117 -21.11 -4.50 22.43
N GLU A 118 -21.01 -4.21 23.73
CA GLU A 118 -19.82 -3.62 24.34
C GLU A 118 -18.60 -4.50 24.13
N ARG A 119 -18.71 -5.81 24.40
CA ARG A 119 -17.62 -6.76 24.16
C ARG A 119 -17.17 -6.75 22.70
N ILE A 120 -18.12 -6.73 21.75
CA ILE A 120 -17.82 -6.69 20.32
C ILE A 120 -17.14 -5.36 19.94
N LEU A 121 -17.65 -4.22 20.41
CA LEU A 121 -17.11 -2.89 20.10
C LEU A 121 -15.67 -2.70 20.58
N PHE A 122 -15.33 -3.27 21.75
CA PHE A 122 -13.98 -3.20 22.31
C PHE A 122 -13.08 -4.36 21.87
N THR A 123 -13.54 -5.23 20.96
CA THR A 123 -12.70 -6.29 20.40
C THR A 123 -11.73 -5.72 19.37
N GLU A 124 -10.45 -6.03 19.53
CA GLU A 124 -9.40 -5.63 18.59
C GLU A 124 -9.31 -6.61 17.41
N ALA A 125 -8.89 -6.08 16.26
CA ALA A 125 -8.62 -6.89 15.07
C ALA A 125 -7.32 -7.66 15.24
N ASP A 126 -7.35 -8.97 14.96
CA ASP A 126 -6.12 -9.73 14.76
C ASP A 126 -5.31 -9.12 13.59
N GLU A 127 -3.99 -9.02 13.75
CA GLU A 127 -3.03 -8.46 12.79
C GLU A 127 -3.20 -9.10 11.40
N ARG A 128 -3.50 -10.41 11.38
CA ARG A 128 -3.74 -11.20 10.16
C ARG A 128 -5.00 -10.77 9.41
N SER A 129 -6.06 -10.43 10.15
CA SER A 129 -7.33 -9.96 9.60
C SER A 129 -7.16 -8.59 8.97
N TRP A 130 -6.31 -7.74 9.56
CA TRP A 130 -5.94 -6.47 8.95
C TRP A 130 -5.05 -6.69 7.72
N ARG A 131 -3.99 -7.51 7.78
CA ARG A 131 -3.14 -7.75 6.59
C ARG A 131 -3.91 -8.18 5.33
N ARG A 132 -5.05 -8.85 5.50
CA ARG A 132 -5.96 -9.23 4.40
C ARG A 132 -6.75 -8.04 3.83
N LEU A 133 -7.20 -7.11 4.67
CA LEU A 133 -7.93 -5.92 4.25
C LEU A 133 -7.01 -4.80 3.77
N SER A 134 -5.77 -4.76 4.24
CA SER A 134 -4.72 -3.84 3.77
C SER A 134 -3.96 -4.37 2.55
N GLY A 135 -4.46 -5.42 1.88
CA GLY A 135 -3.75 -6.17 0.85
C GLY A 135 -3.08 -5.35 -0.27
N SER A 136 -1.84 -4.94 -0.03
CA SER A 136 -0.73 -4.78 -1.00
C SER A 136 0.42 -4.02 -0.32
N GLY A 137 1.29 -4.69 0.44
CA GLY A 137 2.48 -4.00 0.96
C GLY A 137 3.52 -4.82 1.72
N GLU A 138 3.15 -5.89 2.42
CA GLU A 138 4.03 -6.43 3.48
C GLU A 138 4.25 -7.95 3.40
N SER A 139 4.56 -8.50 2.22
CA SER A 139 4.84 -9.95 2.06
C SER A 139 6.32 -10.26 1.82
N ALA A 140 7.26 -9.37 2.16
CA ALA A 140 8.67 -9.54 1.85
C ALA A 140 9.63 -9.46 3.05
N LEU A 141 9.17 -9.68 4.28
CA LEU A 141 10.03 -9.66 5.49
C LEU A 141 10.04 -10.98 6.27
N LYS A 142 9.74 -12.11 5.63
CA LYS A 142 9.96 -13.43 6.23
C LYS A 142 10.71 -14.35 5.27
N GLY A 143 12.02 -14.18 5.26
CA GLY A 143 12.94 -14.99 4.47
C GLY A 143 14.39 -14.63 4.71
N SER A 144 14.81 -14.45 5.97
CA SER A 144 16.23 -14.61 6.37
C SER A 144 16.35 -14.52 7.91
N SER A 145 15.96 -15.58 8.60
CA SER A 145 16.46 -15.86 9.96
C SER A 145 16.47 -17.37 10.13
N ALA A 146 17.46 -17.98 9.48
CA ALA A 146 17.84 -19.38 9.60
C ALA A 146 19.24 -19.53 9.00
N ALA A 147 20.22 -18.88 9.64
CA ALA A 147 21.64 -19.15 9.48
C ALA A 147 22.38 -18.41 10.58
N LEU A 148 22.41 -19.00 11.77
CA LEU A 148 23.45 -18.89 12.80
C LEU A 148 23.20 -20.03 13.80
#